data_AF-A0A2Z5WH82-F1
#
_entry.id   AF-A0A2Z5WH82-F1
#
_cell.length_a   1.000
_cell.length_b   1.000
_cell.length_c   1.000
_cell.angle_alpha   90.00
_cell.angle_beta   90.00
_cell.angle_gamma   90.00
#
_symmetry.space_group_name_H-M   'P 1'
#
loop_
_entity.id
_entity.type
_entity.pdbx_description
1 polymer ?
#
loop_
_entity_poly.entity_id
_entity_poly.type
_entity_poly.pdbx_seq_one_letter_code
_entity_poly.pdbx_strand_id
1 'polypeptide(L)'
;MEQIKKKMANLKKQQDEAEEKARKAEEELAETNAKAQAAEEDVTRLIQEMEKLEEELDSTESKLSTTMQKLSEAEKQADESERARKVLENRGITDDERLTRLETELGELTSKNEKVEAEYEETCNEINDLEQRLDEEESKSEEYEGRVKELEAEVMLVGNNLRSLEISEGKASEREDTYQSKLNELSEKFQETDAQAESLENRVKELENQLADLEEEVTREKDSYQKIKHDYDGALIELSDM
;
A
#
# COMPACT_ATOMS: atom_id res chain seq x y z
N MET A 1 -116.80 104.85 82.90
CA MET A 1 -115.46 105.21 82.37
C MET A 1 -114.39 104.15 82.68
N GLU A 2 -114.45 103.50 83.85
CA GLU A 2 -113.45 102.50 84.28
C GLU A 2 -113.58 101.12 83.58
N GLN A 3 -114.80 100.64 83.33
CA GLN A 3 -115.05 99.38 82.61
C GLN A 3 -114.61 99.41 81.13
N ILE A 4 -114.73 100.57 80.45
CA ILE A 4 -114.30 100.73 79.05
C ILE A 4 -112.78 100.76 78.95
N LYS A 5 -112.09 101.43 79.90
CA LYS A 5 -110.62 101.37 80.00
C LYS A 5 -110.11 99.95 80.24
N LYS A 6 -110.79 99.17 81.10
CA LYS A 6 -110.41 97.77 81.39
C LYS A 6 -110.62 96.86 80.17
N LYS A 7 -111.70 97.07 79.40
CA LYS A 7 -111.99 96.31 78.17
C LYS A 7 -111.04 96.68 77.01
N MET A 8 -110.72 97.97 76.85
CA MET A 8 -109.67 98.42 75.91
C MET A 8 -108.29 97.89 76.30
N ALA A 9 -107.93 97.89 77.59
CA ALA A 9 -106.67 97.32 78.04
C ALA A 9 -106.59 95.81 77.79
N ASN A 10 -107.71 95.08 77.94
CA ASN A 10 -107.77 93.65 77.66
C ASN A 10 -107.73 93.34 76.16
N LEU A 11 -108.41 94.12 75.33
CA LEU A 11 -108.34 94.01 73.86
C LEU A 11 -106.96 94.35 73.34
N LYS A 12 -106.31 95.38 73.90
CA LYS A 12 -104.93 95.74 73.56
C LYS A 12 -103.96 94.64 73.96
N LYS A 13 -104.10 94.06 75.15
CA LYS A 13 -103.32 92.90 75.58
C LYS A 13 -103.54 91.68 74.67
N GLN A 14 -104.78 91.40 74.27
CA GLN A 14 -105.09 90.32 73.33
C GLN A 14 -104.53 90.58 71.93
N GLN A 15 -104.53 91.84 71.48
CA GLN A 15 -103.91 92.25 70.23
C GLN A 15 -102.38 92.09 70.30
N ASP A 16 -101.74 92.59 71.35
CA ASP A 16 -100.29 92.47 71.56
C ASP A 16 -99.88 90.97 71.67
N GLU A 17 -100.65 90.13 72.35
CA GLU A 17 -100.43 88.68 72.43
C GLU A 17 -100.64 87.96 71.08
N ALA A 18 -101.61 88.40 70.28
CA ALA A 18 -101.85 87.85 68.95
C ALA A 18 -100.77 88.28 67.95
N GLU A 19 -100.32 89.54 68.02
CA GLU A 19 -99.19 90.07 67.24
C GLU A 19 -97.89 89.36 67.61
N GLU A 20 -97.63 89.11 68.89
CA GLU A 20 -96.43 88.36 69.32
C GLU A 20 -96.49 86.88 68.89
N LYS A 21 -97.66 86.25 68.92
CA LYS A 21 -97.85 84.88 68.39
C LYS A 21 -97.69 84.83 66.88
N ALA A 22 -98.24 85.81 66.14
CA ALA A 22 -98.06 85.91 64.70
C ALA A 22 -96.59 86.10 64.35
N ARG A 23 -95.87 86.97 65.08
CA ARG A 23 -94.43 87.17 64.88
C ARG A 23 -93.61 85.91 65.13
N LYS A 24 -93.91 85.16 66.20
CA LYS A 24 -93.25 83.87 66.48
C LYS A 24 -93.55 82.82 65.39
N ALA A 25 -94.79 82.74 64.93
CA ALA A 25 -95.16 81.83 63.85
C ALA A 25 -94.50 82.22 62.52
N GLU A 26 -94.35 83.52 62.23
CA GLU A 26 -93.59 84.02 61.07
C GLU A 26 -92.09 83.72 61.18
N GLU A 27 -91.49 83.89 62.36
CA GLU A 27 -90.10 83.52 62.64
C GLU A 27 -89.89 81.99 62.47
N GLU A 28 -90.77 81.15 63.03
CA GLU A 28 -90.73 79.68 62.88
C GLU A 28 -90.93 79.25 61.42
N LEU A 29 -91.85 79.89 60.70
CA LEU A 29 -92.09 79.64 59.27
C LEU A 29 -90.86 80.01 58.43
N ALA A 30 -90.21 81.14 58.75
CA ALA A 30 -88.98 81.55 58.06
C ALA A 30 -87.83 80.56 58.34
N GLU A 31 -87.68 80.09 59.57
CA GLU A 31 -86.65 79.11 59.95
C GLU A 31 -86.90 77.74 59.30
N THR A 32 -88.15 77.28 59.24
CA THR A 32 -88.52 76.02 58.57
C THR A 32 -88.35 76.12 57.06
N ASN A 33 -88.73 77.24 56.43
CA ASN A 33 -88.48 77.47 55.00
C ASN A 33 -86.97 77.51 54.69
N ALA A 34 -86.15 78.15 55.53
CA ALA A 34 -84.70 78.15 55.36
C ALA A 34 -84.10 76.74 55.45
N LYS A 35 -84.57 75.92 56.40
CA LYS A 35 -84.16 74.51 56.52
C LYS A 35 -84.63 73.66 55.33
N ALA A 36 -85.84 73.88 54.84
CA ALA A 36 -86.36 73.19 53.67
C ALA A 36 -85.54 73.54 52.42
N GLN A 37 -85.23 74.82 52.23
CA GLN A 37 -84.39 75.28 51.13
C GLN A 37 -82.97 74.69 51.20
N ALA A 38 -82.34 74.67 52.38
CA ALA A 38 -81.04 74.04 52.55
C ALA A 38 -81.07 72.52 52.25
N ALA A 39 -82.13 71.82 52.65
CA ALA A 39 -82.31 70.40 52.33
C ALA A 39 -82.54 70.17 50.83
N GLU A 40 -83.29 71.03 50.15
CA GLU A 40 -83.48 70.98 48.69
C GLU A 40 -82.16 71.22 47.94
N GLU A 41 -81.34 72.15 48.41
CA GLU A 41 -79.99 72.40 47.87
C GLU A 41 -79.08 71.17 48.08
N ASP A 42 -79.09 70.55 49.24
CA ASP A 42 -78.33 69.32 49.51
C ASP A 42 -78.82 68.12 48.70
N VAL A 43 -80.14 67.94 48.53
CA VAL A 43 -80.71 66.91 47.66
C VAL A 43 -80.25 67.13 46.22
N THR A 44 -80.29 68.38 45.74
CA THR A 44 -79.83 68.72 44.39
C THR A 44 -78.34 68.42 44.21
N ARG A 45 -77.51 68.75 45.22
CA ARG A 45 -76.08 68.45 45.22
C ARG A 45 -75.81 66.94 45.20
N LEU A 46 -76.51 66.17 46.03
CA LEU A 46 -76.37 64.71 46.10
C LEU A 46 -76.83 64.02 44.81
N ILE A 47 -77.88 64.53 44.16
CA ILE A 47 -78.31 64.02 42.84
C ILE A 47 -77.21 64.23 41.80
N GLN A 48 -76.62 65.43 41.73
CA GLN A 48 -75.51 65.69 40.81
C GLN A 48 -74.26 64.86 41.13
N GLU A 49 -74.00 64.57 42.39
CA GLU A 49 -72.91 63.69 42.81
C GLU A 49 -73.17 62.23 42.43
N MET A 50 -74.41 61.76 42.57
CA MET A 50 -74.84 60.43 42.16
C MET A 50 -74.70 60.24 40.65
N GLU A 51 -75.16 61.20 39.84
CA GLU A 51 -75.03 61.15 38.37
C GLU A 51 -73.56 61.09 37.92
N LYS A 52 -72.67 61.86 38.57
CA LYS A 52 -71.23 61.81 38.28
C LYS A 52 -70.61 60.45 38.64
N LEU A 53 -70.99 59.90 39.79
CA LEU A 53 -70.51 58.58 40.21
C LEU A 53 -71.01 57.47 39.28
N GLU A 54 -72.24 57.56 38.79
CA GLU A 54 -72.77 56.64 37.78
C GLU A 54 -72.00 56.74 36.46
N GLU A 55 -71.72 57.95 35.97
CA GLU A 55 -70.92 58.14 34.75
C GLU A 55 -69.47 57.65 34.91
N GLU A 56 -68.86 57.88 36.08
CA GLU A 56 -67.54 57.33 36.41
C GLU A 56 -67.57 55.79 36.48
N LEU A 57 -68.61 55.20 37.08
CA LEU A 57 -68.78 53.75 37.15
C LEU A 57 -68.88 53.16 35.75
N ASP A 58 -69.78 53.66 34.90
CA ASP A 58 -69.96 53.20 33.51
C ASP A 58 -68.64 53.31 32.70
N SER A 59 -67.90 54.42 32.90
CA SER A 59 -66.60 54.64 32.27
C SER A 59 -65.55 53.61 32.73
N THR A 60 -65.52 53.30 34.03
CA THR A 60 -64.59 52.31 34.58
C THR A 60 -64.95 50.88 34.18
N GLU A 61 -66.23 50.52 34.13
CA GLU A 61 -66.71 49.21 33.67
C GLU A 61 -66.39 48.98 32.19
N SER A 62 -66.58 49.99 31.34
CA SER A 62 -66.21 49.92 29.92
C SER A 62 -64.70 49.73 29.72
N LYS A 63 -63.89 50.44 30.50
CA LYS A 63 -62.42 50.26 30.52
C LYS A 63 -62.03 48.87 31.00
N LEU A 64 -62.67 48.37 32.07
CA LEU A 64 -62.43 47.03 32.61
C LEU A 64 -62.78 45.94 31.60
N SER A 65 -63.92 46.06 30.92
CA SER A 65 -64.32 45.13 29.86
C SER A 65 -63.26 45.06 28.75
N THR A 66 -62.78 46.23 28.32
CA THR A 66 -61.74 46.33 27.28
C THR A 66 -60.40 45.74 27.74
N THR A 67 -59.99 45.97 28.98
CA THR A 67 -58.73 45.42 29.52
C THR A 67 -58.82 43.91 29.73
N MET A 68 -59.97 43.39 30.15
CA MET A 68 -60.22 41.95 30.24
C MET A 68 -60.16 41.27 28.87
N GLN A 69 -60.74 41.88 27.83
CA GLN A 69 -60.62 41.35 26.46
C GLN A 69 -59.15 41.29 26.02
N LYS A 70 -58.39 42.37 26.22
CA LYS A 70 -56.96 42.41 25.87
C LYS A 70 -56.14 41.40 26.66
N LEU A 71 -56.46 41.18 27.92
CA LEU A 71 -55.81 40.17 28.75
C LEU A 71 -56.05 38.77 28.17
N SER A 72 -57.29 38.44 27.82
CA SER A 72 -57.65 37.14 27.22
C SER A 72 -56.94 36.91 25.88
N GLU A 73 -56.83 37.94 25.04
CA GLU A 73 -56.09 37.85 23.78
C GLU A 73 -54.58 37.63 24.02
N ALA A 74 -54.00 38.34 24.99
CA ALA A 74 -52.59 38.18 25.36
C ALA A 74 -52.29 36.80 25.96
N GLU A 75 -53.18 36.26 26.80
CA GLU A 75 -53.08 34.91 27.35
C GLU A 75 -53.10 33.85 26.23
N LYS A 76 -54.02 33.99 25.28
CA LYS A 76 -54.09 33.09 24.13
C LYS A 76 -52.81 33.14 23.29
N GLN A 77 -52.27 34.34 23.05
CA GLN A 77 -51.02 34.50 22.31
C GLN A 77 -49.81 33.92 23.07
N ALA A 78 -49.79 34.04 24.39
CA ALA A 78 -48.77 33.45 25.24
C ALA A 78 -48.81 31.91 25.19
N ASP A 79 -50.00 31.32 25.27
CA ASP A 79 -50.19 29.88 25.14
C ASP A 79 -49.76 29.34 23.78
N GLU A 80 -50.08 30.05 22.69
CA GLU A 80 -49.62 29.70 21.33
C GLU A 80 -48.09 29.79 21.22
N SER A 81 -47.47 30.83 21.80
CA SER A 81 -46.02 30.99 21.83
C SER A 81 -45.32 29.91 22.64
N GLU A 82 -45.87 29.52 23.80
CA GLU A 82 -45.36 28.44 24.65
C GLU A 82 -45.40 27.10 23.91
N ARG A 83 -46.49 26.82 23.18
CA ARG A 83 -46.59 25.62 22.33
C ARG A 83 -45.55 25.63 21.21
N ALA A 84 -45.38 26.75 20.52
CA ALA A 84 -44.38 26.88 19.46
C ALA A 84 -42.96 26.66 20.01
N ARG A 85 -42.65 27.24 21.18
CA ARG A 85 -41.37 27.05 21.87
C ARG A 85 -41.10 25.57 22.15
N LYS A 86 -42.06 24.84 22.71
CA LYS A 86 -41.89 23.40 23.02
C LYS A 86 -41.65 22.56 21.77
N VAL A 87 -42.31 22.89 20.66
CA VAL A 87 -42.06 22.20 19.38
C VAL A 87 -40.63 22.45 18.89
N LEU A 88 -40.16 23.69 18.97
CA LEU A 88 -38.79 24.04 18.57
C LEU A 88 -37.73 23.39 19.48
N GLU A 89 -37.99 23.31 20.78
CA GLU A 89 -37.12 22.65 21.75
C GLU A 89 -36.99 21.14 21.47
N ASN A 90 -38.13 20.45 21.27
CA ASN A 90 -38.12 19.04 20.88
C ASN A 90 -37.39 18.81 19.56
N ARG A 91 -37.58 19.71 18.59
CA ARG A 91 -36.86 19.65 17.32
C ARG A 91 -35.35 19.82 17.52
N GLY A 92 -34.94 20.78 18.35
CA GLY A 92 -33.54 20.99 18.71
C GLY A 92 -32.90 19.72 19.28
N ILE A 93 -33.58 19.06 20.23
CA ILE A 93 -33.11 17.79 20.82
C ILE A 93 -32.93 16.72 19.74
N THR A 94 -33.91 16.55 18.85
CA THR A 94 -33.82 15.53 17.78
C THR A 94 -32.72 15.84 16.76
N ASP A 95 -32.51 17.12 16.45
CA ASP A 95 -31.48 17.56 15.51
C ASP A 95 -30.09 17.37 16.15
N ASP A 96 -29.93 17.67 17.45
CA ASP A 96 -28.69 17.45 18.20
C ASP A 96 -28.34 15.95 18.29
N GLU A 97 -29.31 15.08 18.60
CA GLU A 97 -29.09 13.63 18.60
C GLU A 97 -28.67 13.11 17.21
N ARG A 98 -29.25 13.67 16.14
CA ARG A 98 -28.90 13.33 14.77
C ARG A 98 -27.49 13.80 14.42
N LEU A 99 -27.11 15.01 14.85
CA LEU A 99 -25.76 15.55 14.66
C LEU A 99 -24.72 14.66 15.34
N THR A 100 -24.91 14.29 16.61
CA THR A 100 -23.97 13.43 17.34
C THR A 100 -23.78 12.06 16.67
N ARG A 101 -24.85 11.47 16.14
CA ARG A 101 -24.76 10.20 15.37
C ARG A 101 -23.95 10.37 14.09
N LEU A 102 -24.21 11.42 13.32
CA LEU A 102 -23.49 11.71 12.08
C LEU A 102 -22.01 12.02 12.34
N GLU A 103 -21.69 12.73 13.43
CA GLU A 103 -20.30 12.99 13.83
C GLU A 103 -19.56 11.71 14.20
N THR A 104 -20.23 10.79 14.90
CA THR A 104 -19.65 9.48 15.24
C THR A 104 -19.39 8.65 13.98
N GLU A 105 -20.37 8.56 13.09
CA GLU A 105 -20.26 7.83 11.82
C GLU A 105 -19.16 8.43 10.92
N LEU A 106 -19.08 9.75 10.84
CA LEU A 106 -18.01 10.44 10.11
C LEU A 106 -16.63 10.11 10.70
N GLY A 107 -16.50 10.09 12.03
CA GLY A 107 -15.25 9.71 12.70
C GLY A 107 -14.84 8.27 12.40
N GLU A 108 -15.79 7.34 12.45
CA GLU A 108 -15.55 5.93 12.12
C GLU A 108 -15.13 5.74 10.65
N LEU A 109 -15.82 6.41 9.71
CA LEU A 109 -15.48 6.37 8.29
C LEU A 109 -14.10 6.98 8.01
N THR A 110 -13.77 8.09 8.68
CA THR A 110 -12.45 8.72 8.57
C THR A 110 -11.35 7.77 9.05
N SER A 111 -11.50 7.17 10.24
CA SER A 111 -10.52 6.19 10.75
C SER A 111 -10.39 4.96 9.87
N LYS A 112 -11.49 4.50 9.27
CA LYS A 112 -11.46 3.39 8.31
C LYS A 112 -10.71 3.78 7.04
N ASN A 113 -10.91 4.99 6.53
CA ASN A 113 -10.21 5.50 5.35
C ASN A 113 -8.69 5.58 5.60
N GLU A 114 -8.28 6.12 6.75
CA GLU A 114 -6.86 6.19 7.15
C GLU A 114 -6.19 4.81 7.19
N LYS A 115 -6.90 3.78 7.68
CA LYS A 115 -6.39 2.39 7.67
C LYS A 115 -6.21 1.85 6.26
N VAL A 116 -7.18 2.07 5.38
CA VAL A 116 -7.10 1.64 3.98
C VAL A 116 -5.97 2.36 3.27
N GLU A 117 -5.76 3.64 3.53
CA GLU A 117 -4.63 4.41 2.97
C GLU A 117 -3.29 3.85 3.44
N ALA A 118 -3.16 3.47 4.72
CA ALA A 118 -1.95 2.85 5.24
C ALA A 118 -1.67 1.46 4.62
N GLU A 119 -2.70 0.61 4.51
CA GLU A 119 -2.60 -0.71 3.86
C GLU A 119 -2.24 -0.58 2.36
N TYR A 120 -2.79 0.44 1.70
CA TYR A 120 -2.47 0.75 0.31
C TYR A 120 -1.00 1.17 0.15
N GLU A 121 -0.49 2.04 1.02
CA GLU A 121 0.92 2.46 1.00
C GLU A 121 1.88 1.28 1.24
N GLU A 122 1.56 0.39 2.18
CA GLU A 122 2.33 -0.83 2.44
C GLU A 122 2.37 -1.74 1.20
N THR A 123 1.21 -1.97 0.56
CA THR A 123 1.12 -2.77 -0.66
C THR A 123 1.92 -2.15 -1.81
N CYS A 124 1.88 -0.83 -1.97
CA CYS A 124 2.68 -0.13 -2.97
C CYS A 124 4.19 -0.30 -2.73
N ASN A 125 4.63 -0.25 -1.47
CA ASN A 125 6.04 -0.47 -1.14
C ASN A 125 6.46 -1.92 -1.44
N GLU A 126 5.62 -2.91 -1.10
CA GLU A 126 5.90 -4.31 -1.41
C GLU A 126 5.98 -4.59 -2.92
N ILE A 127 5.11 -3.94 -3.71
CA ILE A 127 5.17 -4.01 -5.17
C ILE A 127 6.50 -3.47 -5.70
N ASN A 128 6.94 -2.29 -5.22
CA ASN A 128 8.20 -1.69 -5.66
C ASN A 128 9.40 -2.60 -5.34
N ASP A 129 9.42 -3.20 -4.15
CA ASP A 129 10.47 -4.15 -3.75
C ASP A 129 10.48 -5.41 -4.64
N LEU A 130 9.30 -5.91 -5.01
CA LEU A 130 9.16 -7.05 -5.92
C LEU A 130 9.59 -6.71 -7.35
N GLU A 131 9.25 -5.52 -7.84
CA GLU A 131 9.70 -5.03 -9.15
C GLU A 131 11.23 -4.92 -9.21
N GLN A 132 11.85 -4.34 -8.18
CA GLN A 132 13.32 -4.28 -8.13
C GLN A 132 13.96 -5.68 -8.13
N ARG A 133 13.40 -6.62 -7.36
CA ARG A 133 13.90 -8.00 -7.33
C ARG A 133 13.70 -8.72 -8.65
N LEU A 134 12.62 -8.42 -9.37
CA LEU A 134 12.38 -8.96 -10.71
C LEU A 134 13.45 -8.45 -11.69
N ASP A 135 13.73 -7.15 -11.71
CA ASP A 135 14.77 -6.56 -12.56
C ASP A 135 16.15 -7.18 -12.30
N GLU A 136 16.50 -7.44 -11.04
CA GLU A 136 17.74 -8.10 -10.65
C GLU A 136 17.83 -9.55 -11.16
N GLU A 137 16.73 -10.32 -11.10
CA GLU A 137 16.69 -11.68 -11.62
C GLU A 137 16.67 -11.73 -13.16
N GLU A 138 16.02 -10.77 -13.81
CA GLU A 138 16.05 -10.64 -15.28
C GLU A 138 17.49 -10.37 -15.76
N SER A 139 18.21 -9.45 -15.11
CA SER A 139 19.62 -9.18 -15.44
C SER A 139 20.51 -10.42 -15.26
N LYS A 140 20.30 -11.23 -14.21
CA LYS A 140 21.05 -12.49 -14.02
C LYS A 140 20.69 -13.51 -15.10
N SER A 141 19.42 -13.60 -15.47
CA SER A 141 18.97 -14.50 -16.53
C SER A 141 19.65 -14.17 -17.86
N GLU A 142 19.75 -12.88 -18.21
CA GLU A 142 20.46 -12.43 -19.41
C GLU A 142 21.95 -12.79 -19.37
N GLU A 143 22.61 -12.62 -18.22
CA GLU A 143 24.01 -13.01 -18.02
C GLU A 143 24.20 -14.53 -18.23
N TYR A 144 23.31 -15.35 -17.65
CA TYR A 144 23.37 -16.80 -17.82
C TYR A 144 23.11 -17.23 -19.27
N GLU A 145 22.17 -16.59 -19.96
CA GLU A 145 21.92 -16.86 -21.38
C GLU A 145 23.16 -16.52 -22.23
N GLY A 146 23.82 -15.40 -21.94
CA GLY A 146 25.11 -15.05 -22.55
C GLY A 146 26.17 -16.13 -22.31
N ARG A 147 26.30 -16.59 -21.06
CA ARG A 147 27.27 -17.63 -20.70
C ARG A 147 27.00 -18.97 -21.38
N VAL A 148 25.73 -19.35 -21.54
CA VAL A 148 25.35 -20.56 -22.27
C VAL A 148 25.78 -20.45 -23.73
N LYS A 149 25.51 -19.33 -24.40
CA LYS A 149 25.92 -19.11 -25.80
C LYS A 149 27.44 -19.19 -25.99
N GLU A 150 28.21 -18.64 -25.05
CA GLU A 150 29.68 -18.77 -25.07
C GLU A 150 30.14 -20.23 -24.96
N LEU A 151 29.58 -20.98 -24.01
CA LEU A 151 29.92 -22.39 -23.80
C LEU A 151 29.51 -23.25 -25.00
N GLU A 152 28.35 -22.98 -25.61
CA GLU A 152 27.92 -23.65 -26.85
C GLU A 152 28.92 -23.43 -27.99
N ALA A 153 29.42 -22.20 -28.15
CA ALA A 153 30.44 -21.88 -29.14
C ALA A 153 31.76 -22.60 -28.87
N GLU A 154 32.19 -22.66 -27.60
CA GLU A 154 33.39 -23.38 -27.19
C GLU A 154 33.29 -24.89 -27.47
N VAL A 155 32.15 -25.51 -27.16
CA VAL A 155 31.88 -26.93 -27.45
C VAL A 155 31.95 -27.20 -28.96
N MET A 156 31.39 -26.33 -29.80
CA MET A 156 31.51 -26.48 -31.25
C MET A 156 32.96 -26.40 -31.73
N LEU A 157 33.76 -25.47 -31.19
CA LEU A 157 35.17 -25.33 -31.52
C LEU A 157 35.98 -26.56 -31.11
N VAL A 158 35.78 -27.04 -29.88
CA VAL A 158 36.42 -28.26 -29.37
C VAL A 158 36.04 -29.48 -30.21
N GLY A 159 34.77 -29.60 -30.59
CA GLY A 159 34.30 -30.68 -31.47
C GLY A 159 34.97 -30.66 -32.85
N ASN A 160 35.16 -29.48 -33.44
CA ASN A 160 35.87 -29.33 -34.70
C ASN A 160 37.37 -29.67 -34.58
N ASN A 161 38.00 -29.29 -33.47
CA ASN A 161 39.40 -29.61 -33.19
C ASN A 161 39.59 -31.12 -32.97
N LEU A 162 38.69 -31.77 -32.22
CA LEU A 162 38.72 -33.21 -32.00
C LEU A 162 38.62 -33.98 -33.31
N ARG A 163 37.65 -33.62 -34.17
CA ARG A 163 37.52 -34.24 -35.51
C ARG A 163 38.78 -34.07 -36.36
N SER A 164 39.44 -32.92 -36.26
CA SER A 164 40.71 -32.69 -36.98
C SER A 164 41.86 -33.55 -36.44
N LEU A 165 41.92 -33.72 -35.11
CA LEU A 165 42.88 -34.60 -34.45
C LEU A 165 42.65 -36.07 -34.80
N GLU A 166 41.40 -36.54 -34.77
CA GLU A 166 41.03 -37.91 -35.18
C GLU A 166 41.49 -38.22 -36.61
N ILE A 167 41.29 -37.27 -37.55
CA ILE A 167 41.78 -37.43 -38.93
C ILE A 167 43.31 -37.48 -38.97
N SER A 168 44.00 -36.66 -38.17
CA SER A 168 45.46 -36.65 -38.11
C SER A 168 46.01 -37.93 -37.51
N GLU A 169 45.38 -38.45 -36.47
CA GLU A 169 45.72 -39.72 -35.81
C GLU A 169 45.53 -40.89 -36.77
N GLY A 170 44.40 -40.96 -37.48
CA GLY A 170 44.17 -41.98 -38.51
C GLY A 170 45.25 -42.00 -39.58
N LYS A 171 45.66 -40.83 -40.08
CA LYS A 171 46.79 -40.72 -41.03
C LYS A 171 48.14 -41.14 -40.43
N ALA A 172 48.37 -40.88 -39.15
CA ALA A 172 49.59 -41.30 -38.47
C ALA A 172 49.63 -42.83 -38.30
N SER A 173 48.50 -43.44 -37.94
CA SER A 173 48.34 -44.90 -37.86
C SER A 173 48.56 -45.58 -39.21
N GLU A 174 47.98 -45.07 -40.31
CA GLU A 174 48.24 -45.59 -41.67
C GLU A 174 49.73 -45.54 -42.04
N ARG A 175 50.44 -44.48 -41.63
CA ARG A 175 51.89 -44.37 -41.84
C ARG A 175 52.65 -45.38 -41.00
N GLU A 176 52.23 -45.60 -39.76
CA GLU A 176 52.81 -46.60 -38.86
C GLU A 176 52.68 -48.01 -39.46
N ASP A 177 51.50 -48.39 -39.94
CA ASP A 177 51.28 -49.69 -40.61
C ASP A 177 52.18 -49.86 -41.84
N THR A 178 52.36 -48.78 -42.61
CA THR A 178 53.26 -48.77 -43.77
C THR A 178 54.72 -48.94 -43.36
N TYR A 179 55.16 -48.25 -42.30
CA TYR A 179 56.52 -48.39 -41.78
C TYR A 179 56.76 -49.78 -41.19
N GLN A 180 55.77 -50.34 -40.48
CA GLN A 180 55.85 -51.69 -39.94
C GLN A 180 55.97 -52.74 -41.05
N SER A 181 55.19 -52.60 -42.12
CA SER A 181 55.27 -53.50 -43.28
C SER A 181 56.64 -53.44 -43.95
N LYS A 182 57.17 -52.23 -44.18
CA LYS A 182 58.53 -52.04 -44.73
C LYS A 182 59.60 -52.61 -43.80
N LEU A 183 59.45 -52.43 -42.49
CA LEU A 183 60.40 -52.95 -41.51
C LEU A 183 60.44 -54.47 -41.53
N ASN A 184 59.27 -55.12 -41.66
CA ASN A 184 59.18 -56.57 -41.82
C ASN A 184 59.87 -57.03 -43.13
N GLU A 185 59.58 -56.39 -44.26
CA GLU A 185 60.23 -56.71 -45.56
C GLU A 185 61.77 -56.53 -45.50
N LEU A 186 62.24 -55.43 -44.88
CA LEU A 186 63.66 -55.18 -44.70
C LEU A 186 64.31 -56.22 -43.77
N SER A 187 63.59 -56.66 -42.73
CA SER A 187 64.07 -57.69 -41.81
C SER A 187 64.18 -59.05 -42.50
N GLU A 188 63.20 -59.42 -43.34
CA GLU A 188 63.23 -60.66 -44.13
C GLU A 188 64.40 -60.63 -45.13
N LYS A 189 64.55 -59.54 -45.89
CA LYS A 189 65.71 -59.37 -46.79
C LYS A 189 67.04 -59.44 -46.07
N PHE A 190 67.14 -58.82 -44.89
CA PHE A 190 68.34 -58.88 -44.07
C PHE A 190 68.67 -60.33 -43.71
N GLN A 191 67.69 -61.10 -43.21
CA GLN A 191 67.86 -62.53 -42.90
C GLN A 191 68.27 -63.36 -44.12
N GLU A 192 67.67 -63.11 -45.28
CA GLU A 192 68.06 -63.78 -46.53
C GLU A 192 69.52 -63.48 -46.90
N THR A 193 69.92 -62.21 -46.85
CA THR A 193 71.31 -61.81 -47.15
C THR A 193 72.30 -62.34 -46.13
N ASP A 194 71.92 -62.42 -44.86
CA ASP A 194 72.74 -62.96 -43.77
C ASP A 194 72.96 -64.47 -43.96
N ALA A 195 71.90 -65.23 -44.26
CA ALA A 195 71.99 -66.65 -44.59
C ALA A 195 72.82 -66.92 -45.86
N GLN A 196 72.70 -66.05 -46.87
CA GLN A 196 73.55 -66.12 -48.07
C GLN A 196 75.03 -65.84 -47.73
N ALA A 197 75.31 -64.85 -46.88
CA ALA A 197 76.65 -64.54 -46.42
C ALA A 197 77.24 -65.72 -45.65
N GLU A 198 76.51 -66.32 -44.70
CA GLU A 198 76.94 -67.53 -43.99
C GLU A 198 77.24 -68.69 -44.94
N SER A 199 76.41 -68.90 -45.97
CA SER A 199 76.65 -69.94 -46.98
C SER A 199 77.92 -69.69 -47.78
N LEU A 200 78.19 -68.44 -48.16
CA LEU A 200 79.41 -68.05 -48.86
C LEU A 200 80.63 -68.21 -47.96
N GLU A 201 80.56 -67.83 -46.69
CA GLU A 201 81.64 -68.03 -45.72
C GLU A 201 81.97 -69.52 -45.55
N ASN A 202 80.95 -70.39 -45.47
CA ASN A 202 81.16 -71.83 -45.41
C ASN A 202 81.80 -72.37 -46.69
N ARG A 203 81.39 -71.87 -47.86
CA ARG A 203 81.99 -72.27 -49.15
C ARG A 203 83.45 -71.80 -49.26
N VAL A 204 83.77 -70.61 -48.75
CA VAL A 204 85.15 -70.12 -48.68
C VAL A 204 85.99 -71.05 -47.81
N LYS A 205 85.53 -71.43 -46.60
CA LYS A 205 86.24 -72.39 -45.75
C LYS A 205 86.47 -73.74 -46.42
N GLU A 206 85.47 -74.24 -47.16
CA GLU A 206 85.60 -75.50 -47.91
C GLU A 206 86.66 -75.39 -49.01
N LEU A 207 86.65 -74.30 -49.78
CA LEU A 207 87.65 -74.02 -50.80
C LEU A 207 89.05 -73.82 -50.20
N GLU A 208 89.16 -73.18 -49.05
CA GLU A 208 90.43 -73.02 -48.31
C GLU A 208 91.00 -74.38 -47.88
N ASN A 209 90.16 -75.30 -47.38
CA ASN A 209 90.59 -76.67 -47.06
C ASN A 209 91.03 -77.44 -48.32
N GLN A 210 90.26 -77.36 -49.41
CA GLN A 210 90.63 -77.99 -50.68
C GLN A 210 91.95 -77.42 -51.24
N LEU A 211 92.16 -76.11 -51.10
CA LEU A 211 93.40 -75.46 -51.49
C LEU A 211 94.57 -75.99 -50.65
N ALA A 212 94.39 -76.12 -49.32
CA ALA A 212 95.41 -76.68 -48.44
C ALA A 212 95.74 -78.14 -48.77
N ASP A 213 94.73 -78.97 -49.05
CA ASP A 213 94.93 -80.37 -49.47
C ASP A 213 95.70 -80.45 -50.80
N LEU A 214 95.33 -79.63 -51.79
CA LEU A 214 96.04 -79.53 -53.07
C LEU A 214 97.47 -79.02 -52.91
N GLU A 215 97.70 -78.04 -52.02
CA GLU A 215 99.04 -77.57 -51.69
C GLU A 215 99.88 -78.69 -51.05
N GLU A 216 99.26 -79.52 -50.18
CA GLU A 216 99.92 -80.71 -49.62
C GLU A 216 100.22 -81.78 -50.68
N GLU A 217 99.30 -82.03 -51.62
CA GLU A 217 99.55 -82.93 -52.75
C GLU A 217 100.67 -82.42 -53.64
N VAL A 218 100.69 -81.13 -53.99
CA VAL A 218 101.74 -80.51 -54.80
C VAL A 218 103.09 -80.59 -54.11
N THR A 219 103.14 -80.40 -52.78
CA THR A 219 104.39 -80.57 -52.02
C THR A 219 104.84 -82.03 -52.00
N ARG A 220 103.94 -83.00 -51.79
CA ARG A 220 104.27 -84.43 -51.90
C ARG A 220 104.76 -84.83 -53.29
N GLU A 221 104.10 -84.36 -54.35
CA GLU A 221 104.54 -84.58 -55.72
C GLU A 221 105.91 -83.94 -55.98
N LYS A 222 106.15 -82.72 -55.49
CA LYS A 222 107.47 -82.07 -55.58
C LYS A 222 108.54 -82.87 -54.86
N ASP A 223 108.27 -83.39 -53.66
CA ASP A 223 109.21 -84.22 -52.91
C ASP A 223 109.46 -85.56 -53.62
N SER A 224 108.42 -86.18 -54.16
CA SER A 224 108.54 -87.39 -54.97
C SER A 224 109.34 -87.14 -56.25
N TYR A 225 109.07 -86.04 -56.96
CA TYR A 225 109.83 -85.63 -58.13
C TYR A 225 111.30 -85.35 -57.77
N GLN A 226 111.57 -84.69 -56.65
CA GLN A 226 112.94 -84.47 -56.17
C GLN A 226 113.66 -85.79 -55.85
N LYS A 227 112.98 -86.76 -55.23
CA LYS A 227 113.53 -88.11 -55.02
C LYS A 227 113.81 -88.82 -56.32
N ILE A 228 112.85 -88.87 -57.25
CA ILE A 228 113.04 -89.49 -58.57
C ILE A 228 114.17 -88.78 -59.34
N LYS A 229 114.25 -87.46 -59.25
CA LYS A 229 115.33 -86.68 -59.86
C LYS A 229 116.68 -87.02 -59.22
N HIS A 230 116.76 -87.12 -57.90
CA HIS A 230 117.96 -87.56 -57.20
C HIS A 230 118.36 -88.99 -57.60
N ASP A 231 117.41 -89.92 -57.69
CA ASP A 231 117.65 -91.29 -58.14
C ASP A 231 118.08 -91.34 -59.62
N TYR A 232 117.52 -90.47 -60.46
CA TYR A 232 117.91 -90.31 -61.87
C TYR A 232 119.31 -89.70 -62.01
N ASP A 233 119.62 -88.66 -61.24
CA ASP A 233 120.95 -88.04 -61.18
C ASP A 233 121.98 -89.04 -60.62
N GLY A 234 121.59 -89.87 -59.65
CA GLY A 234 122.37 -90.99 -59.13
C GLY A 234 122.64 -92.07 -60.17
N ALA A 235 121.63 -92.50 -60.91
CA ALA A 235 121.78 -93.45 -62.02
C ALA A 235 122.63 -92.87 -63.17
N LEU A 236 122.56 -91.57 -63.41
CA LEU A 236 123.42 -90.87 -64.37
C LEU A 236 124.90 -90.83 -63.94
N ILE A 237 125.15 -90.70 -62.64
CA ILE A 237 126.51 -90.78 -62.07
C ILE A 237 127.03 -92.22 -62.16
N GLU A 238 126.20 -93.23 -61.84
CA GLU A 238 126.57 -94.65 -62.02
C GLU A 238 126.84 -95.03 -63.49
N LEU A 239 126.15 -94.38 -64.44
CA LEU A 239 126.42 -94.50 -65.88
C LEU A 239 127.68 -93.74 -66.34
N SER A 240 128.14 -92.75 -65.58
CA SER A 240 129.34 -91.97 -65.88
C SER A 240 130.62 -92.57 -65.27
N ASP A 241 130.48 -93.50 -64.32
CA ASP A 241 131.58 -94.27 -63.69
C ASP A 241 131.76 -95.69 -64.28
N MET A 242 131.09 -96.01 -65.41
CA MET A 242 131.36 -97.16 -66.30
C MET A 242 132.12 -96.74 -67.55
#